data_AF-A0AAU4EDS4-F1
#
_entry.id   AF-A0AAU4EDS4-F1
#
_cell.length_a   1.000
_cell.length_b   1.000
_cell.length_c   1.000
_cell.angle_alpha   90.00
_cell.angle_beta   90.00
_cell.angle_gamma   90.00
#
_symmetry.space_group_name_H-M   'P 1'
#
loop_
_entity.id
_entity.type
_entity.pdbx_description
1 polymer ?
#
loop_
_entity_poly.entity_id
_entity_poly.type
_entity_poly.pdbx_seq_one_letter_code
_entity_poly.pdbx_strand_id
1 'polypeptide(L)' 'MYGLLWRALPGGALLKTAILAATAVLIAFGLWYLVFPVVDQWLPFSDSTVTP' A
#
# COMPACT_ATOMS: atom_id res chain seq x y z
N MET A 1 -9.59 21.98 1.18
CA MET A 1 -8.54 21.14 1.79
C MET A 1 -7.81 20.26 0.77
N TYR A 2 -8.47 19.57 -0.18
CA TYR A 2 -7.77 18.83 -1.25
C TYR A 2 -7.19 19.70 -2.39
N GLY A 3 -7.60 20.97 -2.49
CA GLY A 3 -7.15 21.88 -3.55
C GLY A 3 -5.66 22.24 -3.49
N LEU A 4 -5.01 22.14 -2.33
CA LEU A 4 -3.56 22.35 -2.20
C LEU A 4 -2.75 21.18 -2.76
N LEU A 5 -3.15 19.93 -2.45
CA LEU A 5 -2.53 18.74 -3.07
C LEU A 5 -2.65 18.79 -4.59
N TRP A 6 -3.84 19.14 -5.09
CA TRP A 6 -4.08 19.28 -6.53
C TRP A 6 -3.32 20.43 -7.20
N ARG A 7 -2.83 21.43 -6.46
CA ARG A 7 -2.02 22.53 -7.00
C ARG A 7 -0.52 22.30 -6.86
N ALA A 8 -0.09 21.49 -5.90
CA ALA A 8 1.32 21.14 -5.67
C ALA A 8 1.83 20.08 -6.66
N LEU A 9 0.97 19.22 -7.19
CA LEU A 9 1.36 18.21 -8.18
C LEU A 9 1.60 18.86 -9.56
N PRO A 10 2.78 18.68 -10.17
CA PRO A 10 3.05 19.19 -11.51
C PRO A 10 2.19 18.46 -12.56
N GLY A 11 1.73 19.20 -13.57
CA GLY A 11 1.04 18.65 -14.75
C GLY A 11 -0.50 18.59 -14.68
N GLY A 12 -1.09 18.10 -15.77
CA GLY A 12 -2.55 18.01 -15.98
C GLY A 12 -3.22 16.94 -15.10
N ALA A 13 -4.56 16.90 -15.16
CA ALA A 13 -5.35 16.01 -14.30
C ALA A 13 -4.99 14.52 -14.42
N LEU A 14 -4.62 14.06 -15.62
CA LEU A 14 -4.19 12.69 -15.88
C LEU A 14 -2.87 12.34 -15.19
N LEU A 15 -1.91 13.26 -15.15
CA LEU A 15 -0.62 13.01 -14.48
C LEU A 15 -0.82 12.93 -12.96
N LYS A 16 -1.72 13.76 -12.42
CA LYS A 16 -2.08 13.73 -10.99
C LYS A 16 -2.74 12.43 -10.58
N THR A 17 -3.68 11.93 -11.37
CA THR A 17 -4.31 10.63 -11.12
C THR A 17 -3.30 9.50 -11.24
N ALA A 18 -2.39 9.55 -12.21
CA ALA A 18 -1.33 8.56 -12.35
C ALA A 18 -0.37 8.54 -11.15
N ILE A 19 0.04 9.71 -10.64
CA ILE A 19 0.90 9.80 -9.45
C ILE A 19 0.18 9.24 -8.23
N LEU A 20 -1.08 9.61 -7.98
CA LEU A 20 -1.84 9.08 -6.85
C LEU A 20 -2.03 7.56 -6.94
N ALA A 21 -2.34 7.05 -8.13
CA ALA A 21 -2.46 5.61 -8.37
C ALA A 21 -1.13 4.90 -8.12
N ALA A 22 -0.02 5.43 -8.62
CA ALA A 22 1.32 4.87 -8.40
C ALA A 22 1.69 4.86 -6.91
N THR A 23 1.40 5.93 -6.18
CA THR A 23 1.62 6.00 -4.73
C THR A 23 0.79 4.96 -3.99
N ALA A 24 -0.50 4.80 -4.34
CA ALA A 24 -1.35 3.80 -3.72
C ALA A 24 -0.82 2.36 -3.96
N VAL A 25 -0.39 2.07 -5.18
CA VAL A 25 0.21 0.77 -5.54
C VAL A 25 1.50 0.54 -4.76
N LEU A 26 2.38 1.54 -4.67
CA LEU A 26 3.63 1.45 -3.89
C LEU A 26 3.37 1.16 -2.41
N ILE A 27 2.39 1.83 -1.82
CA ILE A 27 2.00 1.60 -0.43
C ILE A 27 1.47 0.17 -0.28
N ALA A 28 0.53 -0.26 -1.12
CA ALA A 28 -0.01 -1.61 -1.06
C ALA A 28 1.09 -2.68 -1.21
N PHE A 29 2.02 -2.49 -2.13
CA PHE A 29 3.18 -3.36 -2.33
C PHE A 29 4.09 -3.38 -1.09
N GLY A 30 4.42 -2.21 -0.54
CA GLY A 30 5.21 -2.11 0.69
C GLY A 30 4.54 -2.81 1.87
N LEU A 31 3.23 -2.64 2.04
CA LEU A 31 2.49 -3.37 3.08
C LEU A 31 2.55 -4.88 2.84
N TRP A 32 2.39 -5.33 1.60
CA TRP A 32 2.40 -6.76 1.28
C TRP A 32 3.78 -7.41 1.50
N TYR A 33 4.87 -6.75 1.11
CA TYR A 33 6.20 -7.37 1.15
C TYR A 33 7.01 -7.05 2.42
N LEU A 34 6.71 -5.95 3.11
CA LEU A 34 7.46 -5.54 4.30
C LEU A 34 6.64 -5.69 5.58
N VAL A 35 5.36 -5.30 5.55
CA VAL A 35 4.52 -5.31 6.76
C VAL A 35 3.92 -6.70 6.99
N PHE A 36 3.41 -7.34 5.94
CA PHE A 36 2.83 -8.68 6.03
C PHE A 36 3.77 -9.70 6.67
N PRO A 37 5.06 -9.87 6.29
CA PRO A 37 5.93 -10.85 6.96
C PRO A 37 6.16 -10.56 8.44
N VAL A 38 6.08 -9.29 8.85
CA VAL A 38 6.17 -8.91 10.27
C VAL A 38 4.85 -9.19 10.99
N VAL A 39 3.71 -9.01 10.33
CA VAL A 39 2.38 -9.25 10.92
C VAL A 39 2.01 -10.72 10.91
N ASP A 40 2.54 -11.50 9.96
CA ASP A 40 2.25 -12.93 9.77
C ASP A 40 2.52 -13.77 11.03
N GLN A 41 3.57 -13.44 11.78
CA GLN A 41 3.87 -14.11 13.06
C GLN A 41 2.78 -13.90 14.13
N TRP A 42 1.94 -12.86 13.99
CA TRP A 42 0.85 -12.53 14.91
C TRP A 42 -0.51 -13.01 14.38
N LEU A 43 -0.56 -13.52 13.15
CA LEU A 43 -1.79 -14.04 12.57
C LEU A 43 -2.10 -15.42 13.15
N PRO A 44 -3.34 -15.66 13.62
CA PRO A 44 -3.74 -16.95 14.20
C PRO A 44 -3.83 -18.10 13.18
N PHE A 45 -3.42 -17.86 11.93
CA PHE A 45 -3.39 -18.84 10.84
C PHE A 45 -2.03 -19.54 10.71
N SER A 46 -1.03 -19.14 11.51
CA SER A 46 0.35 -19.63 11.45
C SER A 46 0.56 -20.95 12.20
N ASP A 47 -0.40 -21.35 13.03
CA ASP A 47 -0.42 -22.67 13.66
C ASP A 47 -0.94 -23.71 12.66
N SER A 48 -0.03 -24.35 11.93
CA SER A 48 -0.32 -25.53 11.13
C SER A 48 -0.96 -26.60 12.02
N THR A 49 -2.26 -26.82 11.89
CA THR A 49 -3.02 -27.87 12.60
C THR A 49 -2.71 -29.29 12.07
N VAL A 50 -1.58 -29.47 11.40
CA VAL A 50 -1.13 -30.75 10.86
C VAL A 50 0.02 -31.25 11.73
N THR A 51 -0.32 -31.92 12.82
CA THR A 51 0.58 -32.85 13.52
C THR A 51 0.85 -34.05 12.61
N PRO A 52 2.13 -34.44 12.36
CA PRO A 52 2.44 -35.74 11.76
C PRO A 52 2.03 -36.91 12.67
#